data_AF-A0A352UKE9-F1
#
_entry.id   AF-A0A352UKE9-F1
#
_cell.length_a   1.000
_cell.length_b   1.000
_cell.length_c   1.000
_cell.angle_alpha   90.00
_cell.angle_beta   90.00
_cell.angle_gamma   90.00
#
_symmetry.space_group_name_H-M   'P 1'
#
loop_
_entity.id
_entity.type
_entity.pdbx_description
1 polymer ?
#
loop_
_entity_poly.entity_id
_entity_poly.type
_entity_poly.pdbx_seq_one_letter_code
_entity_poly.pdbx_strand_id
1 'polypeptide(L)'
;RVWSAITVKDEIDHWFMKTELDLRVGGAFSFEKGWDGWISELENQRYVQFNSSHGSFTRFEIEPGGDGTLFHLIDKLPDDFVMEVGCRQDSPIEDSDTEKMRLVEYNQPGGTGRA
;
A
#
# COMPACT_ATOMS: atom_id res chain seq x y z
N ARG A 1 13.56 -4.43 -6.96
CA ARG A 1 13.15 -3.34 -6.05
C ARG A 1 11.76 -3.62 -5.46
N VAL A 2 10.71 -3.79 -6.28
CA VAL A 2 9.36 -4.10 -5.76
C VAL A 2 9.32 -5.39 -4.93
N TRP A 3 9.99 -6.47 -5.37
CA TRP A 3 10.03 -7.72 -4.59
C TRP A 3 10.55 -7.51 -3.15
N SER A 4 11.64 -6.77 -2.99
CA SER A 4 12.19 -6.45 -1.67
C SER A 4 11.19 -5.66 -0.83
N ALA A 5 10.47 -4.73 -1.44
CA ALA A 5 9.42 -3.94 -0.77
C ALA A 5 8.29 -4.78 -0.17
N ILE A 6 8.07 -6.00 -0.69
CA ILE A 6 6.98 -6.89 -0.25
C ILE A 6 7.47 -8.14 0.50
N THR A 7 8.78 -8.32 0.68
CA THR A 7 9.36 -9.53 1.31
C THR A 7 10.44 -9.26 2.36
N VAL A 8 11.02 -8.05 2.39
CA VAL A 8 11.99 -7.64 3.40
C VAL A 8 11.24 -6.88 4.48
N LYS A 9 11.31 -7.37 5.72
CA LYS A 9 10.65 -6.79 6.89
C LYS A 9 10.80 -5.27 6.96
N ASP A 10 12.03 -4.76 6.95
CA ASP A 10 12.31 -3.33 7.10
C ASP A 10 11.72 -2.48 5.96
N GLU A 11 11.61 -3.05 4.77
CA GLU A 11 10.97 -2.38 3.63
C GLU A 11 9.45 -2.39 3.79
N ILE A 12 8.83 -3.50 4.21
CA ILE A 12 7.39 -3.57 4.47
C ILE A 12 6.98 -2.60 5.59
N ASP A 13 7.76 -2.59 6.67
CA ASP A 13 7.63 -1.68 7.81
C ASP A 13 7.65 -0.21 7.38
N HIS A 14 8.33 0.12 6.28
CA HIS A 14 8.50 1.50 5.81
C HIS A 14 7.23 2.07 5.15
N TRP A 15 6.44 1.24 4.46
CA TRP A 15 5.30 1.73 3.67
C TRP A 15 3.94 1.14 4.05
N PHE A 16 3.89 0.04 4.79
CA PHE A 16 2.65 -0.67 5.10
C PHE A 16 2.34 -0.69 6.59
N MET A 17 2.86 -1.68 7.33
CA MET A 17 2.65 -1.86 8.76
C MET A 17 3.88 -2.53 9.36
N LYS A 18 4.14 -2.29 10.65
CA LYS A 18 5.18 -3.04 11.36
C LYS A 18 4.86 -4.53 11.32
N THR A 19 5.86 -5.32 10.97
CA THR A 19 5.71 -6.77 10.81
C THR A 19 6.85 -7.56 11.44
N GLU A 20 6.56 -8.77 11.88
CA GLU A 20 7.52 -9.86 12.04
C GLU A 20 7.28 -10.88 10.93
N LEU A 21 8.34 -11.40 10.30
CA LEU A 21 8.22 -12.20 9.08
C LEU A 21 9.28 -13.30 8.99
N ASP A 22 8.84 -14.56 9.04
CA ASP A 22 9.62 -15.74 8.65
C ASP A 22 9.28 -16.10 7.19
N LEU A 23 10.03 -15.52 6.23
CA LEU A 23 9.75 -15.65 4.80
C LEU A 23 10.16 -17.02 4.24
N ARG A 24 9.33 -18.02 4.49
CA ARG A 24 9.37 -19.36 3.88
C ARG A 24 7.98 -19.97 3.94
N VAL A 25 7.68 -20.92 3.06
CA VAL A 25 6.41 -21.67 3.14
C VAL A 25 6.28 -22.34 4.52
N GLY A 26 5.15 -22.12 5.18
CA GLY A 26 4.86 -22.54 6.57
C GLY A 26 5.50 -21.66 7.64
N GLY A 27 6.26 -20.62 7.26
CA GLY A 27 6.79 -19.61 8.18
C GLY A 27 5.69 -18.70 8.72
N ALA A 28 5.83 -18.27 9.96
CA ALA A 28 4.87 -17.38 10.61
C ALA A 28 5.10 -15.92 10.23
N PHE A 29 4.04 -15.13 10.25
CA PHE A 29 4.12 -13.67 10.21
C PHE A 29 3.19 -13.05 11.26
N SER A 30 3.48 -11.81 11.62
CA SER A 30 2.62 -10.97 12.43
C SER A 30 2.66 -9.56 11.87
N PHE A 31 1.51 -8.93 11.67
CA PHE A 31 1.39 -7.49 11.41
C PHE A 31 0.75 -6.82 12.61
N GLU A 32 1.07 -5.53 12.82
CA GLU A 32 0.38 -4.68 13.78
C GLU A 32 -1.15 -4.78 13.65
N LYS A 33 -1.86 -4.58 14.77
CA LYS A 33 -3.32 -4.73 14.91
C LYS A 33 -3.82 -6.18 14.87
N GLY A 34 -2.95 -7.15 15.15
CA GLY A 34 -3.32 -8.54 15.42
C GLY A 34 -3.60 -9.34 14.16
N TRP A 35 -3.00 -8.94 13.03
CA TRP A 35 -3.10 -9.68 11.79
C TRP A 35 -1.94 -10.67 11.69
N ASP A 36 -2.16 -11.83 12.28
CA ASP A 36 -1.16 -12.89 12.40
C ASP A 36 -1.53 -14.09 11.52
N GLY A 37 -0.52 -14.82 11.06
CA GLY A 37 -0.74 -15.92 10.15
C GLY A 37 0.51 -16.67 9.73
N TRP A 38 0.42 -17.32 8.57
CA TRP A 38 1.53 -18.06 7.97
C TRP A 38 1.62 -17.83 6.46
N ILE A 39 2.81 -18.03 5.91
CA ILE A 39 3.04 -18.01 4.47
C ILE A 39 2.61 -19.35 3.88
N SER A 40 1.53 -19.39 3.08
CA SER A 40 1.06 -20.64 2.47
C SER A 40 1.70 -20.93 1.12
N GLU A 41 2.03 -19.88 0.37
CA GLU A 41 2.63 -19.97 -0.96
C GLU A 41 3.71 -18.89 -1.10
N LEU A 42 4.82 -19.27 -1.75
CA LEU A 42 5.94 -18.38 -2.00
C LEU A 42 6.67 -18.83 -3.26
N GLU A 43 6.70 -17.96 -4.27
CA GLU A 43 7.56 -18.11 -5.44
C GLU A 43 8.43 -16.87 -5.58
N ASN A 44 9.75 -17.07 -5.47
CA ASN A 44 10.71 -16.00 -5.47
C ASN A 44 10.59 -15.12 -6.73
N GLN A 45 10.55 -13.80 -6.54
CA GLN A 45 10.37 -12.81 -7.61
C GLN A 45 9.02 -12.90 -8.35
N ARG A 46 8.01 -13.59 -7.80
CA ARG A 46 6.66 -13.64 -8.37
C ARG A 46 5.58 -13.33 -7.37
N TYR A 47 5.44 -14.12 -6.31
CA TYR A 47 4.38 -13.90 -5.34
C TYR A 47 4.68 -14.45 -3.95
N VAL A 48 4.04 -13.86 -2.95
CA VAL A 48 3.97 -14.35 -1.58
C VAL A 48 2.52 -14.24 -1.10
N GLN A 49 2.02 -15.27 -0.42
CA GLN A 49 0.67 -15.30 0.11
C GLN A 49 0.68 -15.42 1.64
N PHE A 50 0.08 -14.43 2.28
CA PHE A 50 -0.11 -14.30 3.72
C PHE A 50 -1.49 -14.85 4.07
N ASN A 51 -1.54 -16.06 4.61
CA ASN A 51 -2.78 -16.67 5.05
C ASN A 51 -3.03 -16.36 6.52
N SER A 52 -4.28 -16.07 6.84
CA SER A 52 -4.72 -15.99 8.22
C SER A 52 -5.74 -17.10 8.52
N SER A 53 -6.17 -17.19 9.77
CA SER A 53 -7.25 -18.09 10.17
C SER A 53 -8.56 -17.76 9.42
N HIS A 54 -9.50 -18.71 9.37
CA HIS A 54 -10.82 -18.53 8.75
C HIS A 54 -10.83 -18.39 7.22
N GLY A 55 -9.83 -18.94 6.53
CA GLY A 55 -9.88 -19.12 5.06
C GLY A 55 -9.67 -17.84 4.23
N SER A 56 -9.20 -16.78 4.88
CA SER A 56 -8.82 -15.50 4.27
C SER A 56 -7.32 -15.45 3.97
N PHE A 57 -6.94 -14.64 2.97
CA PHE A 57 -5.54 -14.40 2.63
C PHE A 57 -5.35 -13.03 1.97
N THR A 58 -4.11 -12.55 2.02
CA THR A 58 -3.60 -11.48 1.17
C THR A 58 -2.46 -12.02 0.34
N ARG A 59 -2.51 -11.79 -0.97
CA ARG A 59 -1.46 -12.19 -1.91
C ARG A 59 -0.85 -10.94 -2.54
N PHE A 60 0.46 -10.86 -2.43
CA PHE A 60 1.27 -9.88 -3.14
C PHE A 60 1.91 -10.59 -4.33
N GLU A 61 1.62 -10.11 -5.53
CA GLU A 61 2.09 -10.69 -6.78
C GLU A 61 2.69 -9.59 -7.67
N ILE A 62 3.79 -9.92 -8.34
CA ILE A 62 4.49 -9.02 -9.22
C ILE A 62 4.69 -9.66 -10.58
N GLU A 63 4.47 -8.86 -11.62
CA GLU A 63 4.72 -9.24 -13.01
C GLU A 63 5.66 -8.23 -13.67
N PRO A 64 6.62 -8.69 -14.49
CA PRO A 64 7.38 -7.80 -15.35
C PRO A 64 6.44 -7.09 -16.33
N GLY A 65 6.47 -5.75 -16.37
CA GLY A 65 5.59 -4.95 -17.22
C GLY A 65 6.38 -3.92 -18.01
N GLY A 66 6.91 -4.30 -19.17
CA GLY A 66 7.72 -3.40 -20.02
C GLY A 66 8.89 -2.79 -19.24
N ASP A 67 8.88 -1.47 -19.08
CA ASP A 67 9.91 -0.70 -18.35
C ASP A 67 9.70 -0.69 -16.82
N GLY A 68 8.68 -1.38 -16.32
CA GLY A 68 8.29 -1.38 -14.91
C GLY A 68 7.86 -2.75 -14.37
N THR A 69 7.19 -2.72 -13.22
CA THR A 69 6.64 -3.90 -12.55
C THR A 69 5.18 -3.62 -12.24
N LEU A 70 4.29 -4.52 -12.65
CA LEU A 70 2.91 -4.51 -12.23
C LEU A 70 2.81 -5.20 -10.87
N PHE A 71 2.21 -4.54 -9.89
CA PHE A 71 2.00 -5.07 -8.55
C PHE A 71 0.51 -5.34 -8.33
N HIS A 72 0.19 -6.59 -7.99
CA HIS A 72 -1.13 -7.05 -7.64
C HIS A 72 -1.21 -7.28 -6.13
N LEU A 73 -2.17 -6.61 -5.49
CA LEU A 73 -2.60 -6.89 -4.13
C LEU A 73 -3.97 -7.54 -4.22
N ILE A 74 -4.06 -8.81 -3.82
CA ILE A 74 -5.27 -9.62 -3.93
C ILE A 74 -5.67 -10.07 -2.54
N ASP A 75 -6.83 -9.61 -2.07
CA ASP A 75 -7.39 -9.99 -0.79
C ASP A 75 -8.58 -10.93 -0.98
N LYS A 76 -8.53 -12.08 -0.29
CA LYS A 76 -9.69 -12.91 -0.03
C LYS A 76 -10.11 -12.67 1.42
N LEU A 77 -11.23 -11.98 1.58
CA LEU A 77 -11.87 -11.77 2.87
C LEU A 77 -12.66 -13.02 3.29
N PRO A 78 -12.86 -13.27 4.60
CA PRO A 78 -13.73 -14.34 5.06
C PRO A 78 -15.19 -14.04 4.68
N ASP A 79 -16.02 -15.09 4.56
CA ASP A 79 -17.40 -14.98 4.08
C ASP A 79 -18.30 -14.09 4.98
N ASP A 80 -17.95 -13.98 6.25
CA ASP A 80 -18.63 -13.17 7.27
C ASP A 80 -17.99 -11.79 7.48
N PHE A 81 -17.07 -11.38 6.60
CA PHE A 81 -16.40 -10.09 6.71
C PHE A 81 -17.39 -8.93 6.56
N VAL A 82 -17.37 -8.01 7.53
CA VAL A 82 -18.13 -6.76 7.49
C VAL A 82 -17.16 -5.60 7.26
N MET A 83 -17.27 -4.94 6.11
CA MET A 83 -16.56 -3.70 5.83
C MET A 83 -17.43 -2.51 6.21
N GLU A 84 -17.11 -1.85 7.32
CA GLU A 84 -17.73 -0.57 7.66
C GLU A 84 -17.04 0.55 6.88
N VAL A 85 -17.71 1.08 5.85
CA VAL A 85 -17.24 2.25 5.10
C VAL A 85 -17.85 3.49 5.73
N GLY A 86 -17.05 4.19 6.54
CA GLY A 86 -17.40 5.51 7.05
C GLY A 86 -16.92 6.61 6.10
N CYS A 87 -17.81 7.50 5.65
CA CYS A 87 -17.39 8.77 5.10
C CYS A 87 -16.89 9.63 6.26
N ARG A 88 -15.61 10.03 6.23
CA ARG A 88 -15.12 11.12 7.08
C ARG A 88 -15.85 12.39 6.62
N GLN A 89 -16.90 12.78 7.32
CA GLN A 89 -17.36 14.16 7.26
C GLN A 89 -16.32 14.97 8.03
N ASP A 90 -15.24 15.34 7.36
CA ASP A 90 -14.48 16.49 7.83
C ASP A 90 -15.50 17.64 7.91
N SER A 91 -15.54 18.30 9.07
CA SER A 91 -16.43 19.43 9.35
C SER A 91 -16.42 20.42 8.18
N PRO A 92 -17.54 21.12 7.89
CA PRO A 92 -17.60 22.01 6.73
C PRO A 92 -16.40 22.95 6.75
N ILE A 93 -15.65 22.96 5.64
CA ILE A 93 -14.58 23.92 5.40
C ILE A 93 -15.21 25.30 5.60
N GLU A 94 -14.85 25.99 6.67
CA GLU A 94 -15.23 27.39 6.84
C GLU A 94 -14.60 28.16 5.67
N ASP A 95 -15.41 28.99 4.99
CA ASP A 95 -15.10 29.75 3.77
C ASP A 95 -13.81 30.62 3.83
N SER A 96 -13.10 30.65 4.96
CA SER A 96 -11.87 31.42 5.14
C SER A 96 -10.60 30.76 4.56
N ASP A 97 -10.63 29.47 4.24
CA ASP A 97 -9.47 28.76 3.67
C ASP A 97 -9.40 28.79 2.14
N THR A 98 -10.48 29.21 1.46
CA THR A 98 -10.55 29.32 -0.01
C THR A 98 -9.67 30.47 -0.53
N GLU A 99 -9.27 31.42 0.32
CA GLU A 99 -8.42 32.56 -0.07
C GLU A 99 -6.92 32.25 -0.11
N LYS A 100 -6.46 31.13 0.47
CA LYS A 100 -5.02 30.80 0.54
C LYS A 100 -4.50 29.97 -0.64
N MET A 101 -5.38 29.39 -1.46
CA MET A 101 -5.00 28.60 -2.65
C MET A 101 -4.86 29.42 -3.94
N ARG A 102 -4.99 30.75 -3.88
CA ARG A 102 -4.96 31.63 -5.07
C ARG A 102 -3.78 32.59 -5.09
N LEU A 103 -2.58 32.16 -4.69
CA LEU A 103 -1.36 32.96 -4.92
C LEU A 103 -0.06 32.14 -4.80
N VAL A 104 0.07 31.07 -5.58
CA VAL A 104 1.40 30.56 -5.96
C VAL A 104 1.36 30.10 -7.42
N GLU A 105 1.02 31.02 -8.33
CA GLU A 105 1.48 30.87 -9.71
C GLU A 105 2.96 31.25 -9.74
N TYR A 106 3.77 30.27 -10.14
CA TYR A 106 5.20 30.39 -10.35
C TYR A 106 5.53 31.59 -11.25
N ASN A 107 6.27 32.55 -10.70
CA ASN A 107 7.08 33.47 -11.50
C ASN A 107 8.14 32.65 -12.26
N GLN A 108 7.96 32.45 -13.56
CA GLN A 108 9.05 32.14 -14.47
C GLN A 108 9.58 33.45 -15.08
N PRO A 109 10.88 33.79 -14.95
CA PRO A 109 11.45 34.95 -15.64
C PRO A 109 11.80 34.55 -17.07
N GLY A 110 10.88 34.79 -18.00
CA GLY A 110 11.11 34.69 -19.44
C GLY A 110 10.89 36.04 -20.09
N GLY A 111 11.95 36.86 -20.16
CA GLY A 111 11.91 38.13 -20.85
C GLY A 111 11.81 37.97 -22.37
N THR A 112 10.90 38.71 -22.98
CA THR A 112 11.02 39.20 -24.36
C THR A 112 10.50 40.63 -24.41
N GLY A 113 11.44 41.57 -24.54
CA GLY A 113 11.13 42.96 -24.83
C GLY A 113 10.77 43.14 -26.32
N ARG A 114 9.75 43.97 -26.55
CA ARG A 114 9.47 44.83 -27.72
C ARG A 114 8.11 45.50 -27.42
N ALA A 115 7.91 46.80 -27.55
CA ALA A 115 8.54 47.83 -28.37
C ALA A 115 8.68 49.16 -27.60
#